data_AF-A0A964M6T7-F1
#
_entry.id   AF-A0A964M6T7-F1
#
_cell.length_a   1.000
_cell.length_b   1.000
_cell.length_c   1.000
_cell.angle_alpha   90.00
_cell.angle_beta   90.00
_cell.angle_gamma   90.00
#
_symmetry.space_group_name_H-M   'P 1'
#
loop_
_entity.id
_entity.type
_entity.pdbx_description
1 polymer ?
#
loop_
_entity_poly.entity_id
_entity_poly.type
_entity_poly.pdbx_seq_one_letter_code
_entity_poly.pdbx_strand_id
1 'polypeptide(L)'
;MFAGTEAGGLFCSKDKGSTWTRLGEELMSVAINGIVTALGHSGKLEILILLSEQLLISRDGGQRWSTWKKKVHFRQSLTSVAAPSGLRPGMPLLVGLADGSALRID
;
A
#
# COMPACT_ATOMS: atom_id res chain seq x y z
N MET A 1 -8.35 -7.76 -8.20
CA MET A 1 -8.80 -6.45 -7.69
C MET A 1 -8.53 -6.40 -6.20
N PHE A 2 -8.33 -5.21 -5.65
CA PHE A 2 -8.11 -5.02 -4.22
C PHE A 2 -9.07 -3.97 -3.68
N ALA A 3 -9.48 -4.13 -2.43
CA ALA A 3 -10.31 -3.17 -1.72
C ALA A 3 -9.76 -2.98 -0.31
N GLY A 4 -9.53 -1.73 0.03
CA GLY A 4 -9.20 -1.29 1.37
C GLY A 4 -10.48 -0.94 2.12
N THR A 5 -10.48 -1.10 3.44
CA THR A 5 -11.62 -0.74 4.29
C THR A 5 -11.13 0.03 5.51
N GLU A 6 -12.04 0.74 6.18
CA GLU A 6 -11.72 1.57 7.35
C GLU A 6 -11.24 0.76 8.56
N ALA A 7 -11.80 -0.44 8.76
CA ALA A 7 -11.47 -1.30 9.89
C ALA A 7 -11.34 -2.79 9.52
N GLY A 8 -11.68 -3.16 8.29
CA GLY A 8 -11.58 -4.54 7.81
C GLY A 8 -10.23 -4.87 7.18
N GLY A 9 -9.29 -3.93 7.07
CA GLY A 9 -8.03 -4.16 6.38
C GLY A 9 -8.19 -4.31 4.87
N LEU A 10 -7.36 -5.16 4.27
CA LEU A 10 -7.27 -5.36 2.82
C LEU A 10 -7.98 -6.64 2.36
N PHE A 11 -8.73 -6.53 1.27
CA PHE A 11 -9.38 -7.64 0.60
C PHE A 11 -8.92 -7.77 -0.84
N CYS A 12 -8.90 -8.99 -1.36
CA CYS A 12 -8.57 -9.31 -2.73
C CYS A 12 -9.69 -10.12 -3.37
N SER A 13 -10.03 -9.78 -4.60
CA SER A 13 -10.90 -10.56 -5.46
C SER A 13 -10.15 -10.99 -6.71
N LYS A 14 -10.28 -12.27 -7.05
CA LYS A 14 -9.73 -12.89 -8.27
C LYS A 14 -10.78 -13.08 -9.37
N ASP A 15 -12.05 -12.83 -9.07
CA ASP A 15 -13.21 -13.10 -9.92
C ASP A 15 -14.03 -11.82 -10.19
N LYS A 16 -13.30 -10.73 -10.43
CA LYS A 16 -13.86 -9.40 -10.80
C LYS A 16 -14.85 -8.83 -9.77
N GLY A 17 -14.63 -9.12 -8.48
CA GLY A 17 -15.39 -8.57 -7.37
C GLY A 17 -16.57 -9.43 -6.91
N SER A 18 -16.74 -10.63 -7.47
CA SER A 18 -17.84 -11.54 -7.10
C SER A 18 -17.61 -12.16 -5.72
N THR A 19 -16.38 -12.54 -5.42
CA THR A 19 -15.96 -13.02 -4.09
C THR A 19 -14.70 -12.32 -3.63
N TRP A 20 -14.55 -12.23 -2.30
CA TRP A 20 -13.46 -11.51 -1.66
C TRP A 20 -12.82 -12.37 -0.57
N THR A 21 -11.49 -12.36 -0.55
CA THR A 21 -10.69 -12.98 0.51
C THR A 21 -9.87 -11.90 1.19
N ARG A 22 -9.88 -11.88 2.51
CA ARG A 22 -9.05 -10.96 3.29
C ARG A 22 -7.56 -11.34 3.14
N LEU A 23 -6.68 -10.34 3.09
CA LEU A 23 -5.23 -10.54 3.00
C LEU A 23 -4.51 -10.01 4.24
N GLY A 24 -3.54 -10.79 4.73
CA GLY A 24 -2.65 -10.43 5.85
C GLY A 24 -3.39 -10.40 7.20
N GLU A 25 -3.07 -11.32 8.09
CA GLU A 25 -3.56 -11.29 9.48
C GLU A 25 -3.02 -10.06 10.23
N GLU A 26 -1.83 -9.58 9.87
CA GLU A 26 -1.24 -8.36 10.42
C GLU A 26 -1.96 -7.09 9.96
N LEU A 27 -2.79 -7.18 8.91
CA LEU A 27 -3.61 -6.08 8.41
C LEU A 27 -5.02 -6.12 8.99
N MET A 28 -5.25 -6.90 10.05
CA MET A 28 -6.52 -6.87 10.74
C MET A 28 -6.69 -5.55 11.48
N SER A 29 -7.87 -4.93 11.34
CA SER A 29 -8.24 -3.71 12.10
C SER A 29 -7.42 -2.47 11.76
N VAL A 30 -6.81 -2.40 10.57
CA VAL A 30 -6.18 -1.18 10.05
C VAL A 30 -6.99 -0.56 8.92
N ALA A 31 -7.02 0.77 8.88
CA ALA A 31 -7.59 1.55 7.79
C ALA A 31 -6.64 1.54 6.59
N ILE A 32 -7.16 1.19 5.42
CA ILE A 32 -6.40 1.21 4.16
C ILE A 32 -6.80 2.44 3.36
N ASN A 33 -5.95 3.47 3.35
CA ASN A 33 -6.22 4.76 2.71
C ASN A 33 -5.84 4.80 1.23
N GLY A 34 -5.04 3.82 0.77
CA GLY A 34 -4.55 3.79 -0.61
C GLY A 34 -3.91 2.46 -0.94
N ILE A 35 -4.01 2.06 -2.21
CA ILE A 35 -3.45 0.80 -2.72
C ILE A 35 -2.80 1.10 -4.06
N VAL A 36 -1.54 0.70 -4.20
CA VAL A 36 -0.81 0.77 -5.47
C VAL A 36 -0.28 -0.61 -5.79
N THR A 37 -0.49 -1.06 -7.02
CA THR A 37 -0.01 -2.34 -7.52
C THR A 37 0.97 -2.13 -8.65
N ALA A 38 2.05 -2.92 -8.66
CA ALA A 38 3.01 -2.95 -9.76
C ALA A 38 3.49 -4.38 -10.00
N LEU A 39 3.98 -4.68 -11.21
CA LEU A 39 4.70 -5.93 -11.46
C LEU A 39 6.17 -5.74 -11.06
N GLY A 40 6.65 -6.58 -10.15
CA GLY A 40 8.05 -6.64 -9.77
C GLY A 40 8.89 -7.33 -10.85
N HIS A 41 10.21 -7.23 -10.71
CA HIS A 41 11.16 -7.80 -11.69
C HIS A 41 11.09 -9.34 -11.77
N SER A 42 10.64 -9.99 -10.70
CA SER A 42 10.39 -11.44 -10.64
C SER A 42 9.08 -11.86 -11.33
N GLY A 43 8.34 -10.92 -11.92
CA GLY A 43 7.00 -11.14 -12.46
C GLY A 43 5.90 -11.27 -11.40
N LYS A 44 6.27 -11.23 -10.11
CA LYS A 44 5.30 -11.26 -9.01
C LYS A 44 4.64 -9.89 -8.83
N LEU A 45 3.38 -9.92 -8.42
CA LEU A 45 2.64 -8.72 -8.06
C LEU A 45 3.20 -8.12 -6.76
N GLU A 46 3.55 -6.84 -6.82
CA GLU A 46 3.90 -6.03 -5.68
C GLU A 46 2.72 -5.15 -5.31
N ILE A 47 2.47 -5.02 -4.01
CA ILE A 47 1.34 -4.26 -3.47
C ILE A 47 1.88 -3.34 -2.40
N LEU A 48 1.74 -2.04 -2.60
CA LEU A 48 1.97 -1.01 -1.60
C LEU A 48 0.62 -0.57 -1.04
N ILE A 49 0.49 -0.57 0.28
CA ILE A 49 -0.67 -0.01 0.96
C ILE A 49 -0.28 1.20 1.79
N LEU A 50 -1.17 2.19 1.75
CA LEU A 50 -1.11 3.39 2.56
C LEU A 50 -1.98 3.20 3.80
N LEU A 51 -1.36 3.32 4.96
CA LEU A 51 -2.05 3.48 6.24
C LEU A 51 -1.89 4.94 6.67
N SER A 52 -2.58 5.37 7.74
CA SER A 52 -2.55 6.77 8.18
C SER A 52 -1.14 7.30 8.45
N GLU A 53 -0.22 6.49 8.99
CA GLU A 53 1.12 6.97 9.38
C GLU A 53 2.26 6.13 8.78
N GLN A 54 1.96 5.16 7.92
CA GLN A 54 2.96 4.24 7.40
C GLN A 54 2.60 3.66 6.04
N LEU A 55 3.64 3.22 5.33
CA LEU A 55 3.57 2.48 4.09
C LEU A 55 4.02 1.04 4.33
N LEU A 56 3.19 0.07 3.97
CA LEU A 56 3.57 -1.34 3.95
C LEU A 56 3.64 -1.84 2.51
N ILE A 57 4.59 -2.73 2.24
CA ILE A 57 4.77 -3.35 0.94
C ILE A 57 4.81 -4.87 1.05
N SER A 58 4.08 -5.50 0.15
CA SER A 58 4.21 -6.91 -0.19
C SER A 58 4.88 -7.06 -1.55
N ARG A 59 5.81 -8.01 -1.65
CA ARG A 59 6.54 -8.35 -2.90
C ARG A 59 6.15 -9.74 -3.44
N ASP A 60 5.15 -10.37 -2.83
CA ASP A 60 4.76 -11.76 -3.08
C ASP A 60 3.23 -11.92 -3.27
N GLY A 61 2.57 -10.86 -3.75
CA GLY A 61 1.14 -10.87 -4.04
C GLY A 61 0.24 -10.77 -2.79
N GLY A 62 0.74 -10.19 -1.70
CA GLY A 62 -0.01 -9.95 -0.48
C GLY A 62 0.08 -11.06 0.57
N GLN A 63 1.03 -11.99 0.41
CA GLN A 63 1.23 -13.09 1.37
C GLN A 63 2.03 -12.63 2.59
N ARG A 64 3.02 -11.75 2.39
CA ARG A 64 3.83 -11.17 3.47
C ARG A 64 3.95 -9.67 3.30
N TRP A 65 3.95 -8.97 4.43
CA TRP A 65 4.04 -7.51 4.48
C TRP A 65 5.28 -7.06 5.25
N SER A 66 5.82 -5.93 4.83
CA SER A 66 6.97 -5.29 5.47
C SER A 66 6.86 -3.78 5.36
N THR A 67 7.40 -3.04 6.33
CA THR A 67 7.47 -1.58 6.25
C THR A 67 8.33 -1.16 5.06
N TRP A 68 7.80 -0.31 4.17
CA TRP A 68 8.53 0.12 2.98
C TRP A 68 9.81 0.90 3.32
N LYS A 69 9.76 1.80 4.32
CA LYS A 69 10.94 2.44 4.92
C LYS A 69 10.77 2.65 6.41
N LYS A 70 11.62 1.98 7.21
CA LYS A 70 11.57 2.04 8.68
C LYS A 70 11.97 3.40 9.29
N LYS A 71 12.62 4.28 8.54
CA LYS A 71 13.21 5.54 9.06
C LYS A 71 12.46 6.81 8.61
N VAL A 72 11.35 6.67 7.91
CA VAL A 72 10.54 7.82 7.51
C VAL A 72 9.42 7.97 8.53
N HIS A 73 9.47 9.04 9.30
CA HIS A 73 8.38 9.43 10.19
C HIS A 73 7.64 10.59 9.52
N PHE A 74 6.35 10.38 9.25
CA PHE A 74 5.47 11.43 8.79
C PHE A 74 5.00 12.24 9.99
N ARG A 75 4.94 13.57 9.85
CA ARG A 75 4.41 14.45 10.90
C ARG A 75 2.91 14.71 10.73
N GLN A 76 2.33 14.19 9.65
CA GLN A 76 0.95 14.35 9.24
C GLN A 76 0.46 13.02 8.67
N SER A 77 -0.83 12.76 8.80
CA SER A 77 -1.44 11.57 8.25
C SER A 77 -1.39 11.55 6.73
N LEU A 78 -1.11 10.37 6.18
CA LEU A 78 -1.04 10.09 4.78
C LEU A 78 -2.44 9.86 4.19
N THR A 79 -2.75 10.55 3.10
CA THR A 79 -4.09 10.58 2.50
C THR A 79 -4.14 9.99 1.10
N SER A 80 -3.03 10.02 0.37
CA SER A 80 -2.94 9.42 -0.97
C SER A 80 -1.51 9.02 -1.32
N VAL A 81 -1.35 8.11 -2.27
CA VAL A 81 -0.04 7.67 -2.74
C VAL A 81 -0.08 7.35 -4.24
N ALA A 82 0.99 7.70 -4.94
CA ALA A 82 1.23 7.32 -6.33
C ALA A 82 2.67 6.81 -6.51
N ALA A 83 2.85 5.81 -7.37
CA ALA A 83 4.14 5.25 -7.74
C ALA A 83 4.32 5.26 -9.27
N PRO A 84 4.56 6.43 -9.88
CA PRO A 84 4.55 6.58 -11.35
C PRO A 84 5.64 5.75 -12.04
N SER A 85 6.74 5.43 -11.35
CA SER A 85 7.85 4.63 -11.87
C SER A 85 7.86 3.18 -11.37
N GLY A 86 6.75 2.74 -10.78
CA GLY A 86 6.61 1.45 -10.11
C GLY A 86 7.20 1.44 -8.68
N LEU A 87 7.20 0.26 -8.06
CA LEU A 87 7.53 0.11 -6.63
C LEU A 87 8.96 -0.36 -6.36
N ARG A 88 9.83 -0.41 -7.38
CA ARG A 88 11.22 -0.89 -7.22
C ARG A 88 12.00 0.00 -6.24
N PRO A 89 12.96 -0.54 -5.49
CA PRO A 89 13.83 0.27 -4.63
C PRO A 89 14.46 1.43 -5.40
N GLY A 90 14.45 2.63 -4.79
CA GLY A 90 14.99 3.87 -5.39
C GLY A 90 14.08 4.53 -6.43
N MET A 91 12.89 3.98 -6.71
CA MET A 91 11.88 4.68 -7.50
C MET A 91 11.09 5.64 -6.61
N PRO A 92 10.78 6.85 -7.08
CA PRO A 92 10.03 7.82 -6.30
C PRO A 92 8.60 7.37 -6.03
N LEU A 93 8.16 7.59 -4.79
CA LEU A 93 6.76 7.65 -4.41
C LEU A 93 6.35 9.11 -4.21
N LEU A 94 5.12 9.44 -4.61
CA LEU A 94 4.48 10.70 -4.25
C LEU A 94 3.41 10.40 -3.21
N VAL A 95 3.44 11.10 -2.08
CA VAL A 95 2.53 10.87 -0.95
C VAL A 95 1.84 12.18 -0.60
N GLY A 96 0.51 12.19 -0.62
CA GLY A 96 -0.29 13.32 -0.14
C GLY A 96 -0.48 13.27 1.37
N LEU A 97 -0.51 14.43 2.00
CA LEU A 97 -0.66 14.61 3.45
C LEU A 97 -1.98 15.32 3.78
N ALA A 98 -2.45 15.12 5.01
CA ALA A 98 -3.69 15.71 5.50
C ALA A 98 -3.68 17.25 5.59
N ASP A 99 -2.50 17.87 5.64
CA ASP A 99 -2.35 19.34 5.58
C ASP A 99 -2.44 19.92 4.16
N GLY A 100 -2.73 19.08 3.16
CA GLY A 100 -2.85 19.46 1.76
C GLY A 100 -1.53 19.48 1.00
N SER A 101 -0.39 19.22 1.66
CA SER A 101 0.90 19.11 0.99
C SER A 101 1.12 17.73 0.36
N ALA A 102 2.15 17.63 -0.47
CA ALA A 102 2.62 16.36 -1.03
C ALA A 102 4.13 16.24 -0.89
N LEU A 103 4.61 15.03 -0.60
CA LEU A 103 6.02 14.71 -0.47
C LEU A 103 6.44 13.72 -1.55
N ARG A 104 7.62 13.93 -2.11
CA ARG A 104 8.33 12.92 -2.88
C ARG A 104 9.26 12.14 -1.94
N ILE A 105 9.24 10.82 -2.05
CA ILE A 105 10.08 9.92 -1.25
C ILE A 105 10.81 8.96 -2.20
N ASP A 106 12.14 9.04 -2.24
CA ASP A 106 13.03 8.20 -3.06
C ASP A 106 13.70 7.16 -2.19
#